data_AF-X1LU34-F1
#
_entry.id   AF-X1LU34-F1
#
_cell.length_a   1.000
_cell.length_b   1.000
_cell.length_c   1.000
_cell.angle_alpha   90.00
_cell.angle_beta   90.00
_cell.angle_gamma   90.00
#
_symmetry.space_group_name_H-M   'P 1'
#
loop_
_entity.id
_entity.type
_entity.pdbx_description
1 polymer ?
#
loop_
_entity_poly.entity_id
_entity_poly.type
_entity_poly.pdbx_seq_one_letter_code
_entity_poly.pdbx_strand_id
1 'polypeptide(L)'
;ADGFAYVEAGIAAGLDVDTFAPRLSHFFNAHLDFFEEIAKYRAARRIWARHMREKYKAKNPRSWLMRFHTQTAGCSLTSQQPENNIIRTAYEALSAVLGGTQSLHTNSMD
;
A
#
# COMPACT_ATOMS: atom_id res chain seq x y z
N ALA A 1 10.52 -2.46 3.81
CA ALA A 1 11.40 -3.37 4.56
C ALA A 1 10.65 -3.92 5.78
N ASP A 2 9.98 -3.07 6.55
CA ASP A 2 9.33 -3.40 7.82
C ASP A 2 8.33 -4.57 7.73
N GLY A 3 7.52 -4.64 6.67
CA GLY A 3 6.61 -5.77 6.48
C GLY A 3 7.31 -7.13 6.47
N PHE A 4 8.54 -7.19 5.94
CA PHE A 4 9.36 -8.40 6.00
C PHE A 4 9.95 -8.66 7.39
N ALA A 5 10.37 -7.61 8.10
CA ALA A 5 10.83 -7.74 9.48
C ALA A 5 9.73 -8.30 10.40
N TYR A 6 8.47 -7.87 10.21
CA TYR A 6 7.34 -8.44 10.95
C TYR A 6 7.03 -9.90 10.56
N VAL A 7 7.20 -10.26 9.29
CA VAL A 7 7.10 -11.68 8.88
C VAL A 7 8.19 -12.51 9.55
N GLU A 8 9.44 -12.03 9.55
CA GLU A 8 10.57 -12.69 10.21
C GLU A 8 10.35 -12.82 11.71
N ALA A 9 9.83 -11.78 12.37
CA ALA A 9 9.46 -11.82 13.78
C ALA A 9 8.35 -12.85 14.08
N GLY A 10 7.32 -12.93 13.22
CA GLY A 10 6.25 -13.94 13.36
C GLY A 10 6.78 -15.37 13.23
N ILE A 11 7.67 -15.62 12.28
CA ILE A 11 8.34 -16.91 12.11
C ILE A 11 9.24 -17.23 13.31
N ALA A 12 10.02 -16.24 13.79
CA ALA A 12 10.87 -16.40 14.97
C ALA A 12 10.07 -16.70 16.25
N ALA A 13 8.83 -16.20 16.34
CA ALA A 13 7.88 -16.54 17.39
C ALA A 13 7.24 -17.94 17.23
N GLY A 14 7.63 -18.71 16.21
CA GLY A 14 7.16 -20.08 15.96
C GLY A 14 5.87 -20.18 15.14
N LEU A 15 5.39 -19.08 14.55
CA LEU A 15 4.19 -19.10 13.71
C LEU A 15 4.53 -19.56 12.29
N ASP A 16 3.72 -20.47 11.74
CA ASP A 16 3.77 -20.77 10.31
C ASP A 16 3.30 -19.55 9.51
N VAL A 17 4.06 -19.17 8.48
CA VAL A 17 3.85 -17.94 7.70
C VAL A 17 2.44 -17.88 7.10
N ASP A 18 1.88 -19.02 6.70
CA ASP A 18 0.56 -19.09 6.09
C ASP A 18 -0.59 -18.91 7.09
N THR A 19 -0.32 -19.00 8.39
CA THR A 19 -1.33 -18.79 9.44
C THR A 19 -1.61 -17.31 9.69
N PHE A 20 -0.60 -16.45 9.53
CA PHE A 20 -0.71 -15.03 9.86
C PHE A 20 -0.57 -14.08 8.65
N ALA A 21 0.22 -14.42 7.62
CA ALA A 21 0.41 -13.55 6.47
C ALA A 21 -0.90 -13.14 5.76
N PRO A 22 -1.93 -14.02 5.62
CA PRO A 22 -3.22 -13.62 5.04
C PRO A 22 -3.97 -12.55 5.84
N ARG A 23 -3.56 -12.26 7.09
CA ARG A 23 -4.11 -11.22 7.94
C ARG A 23 -3.38 -9.89 7.82
N LEU A 24 -2.17 -9.88 7.25
CA LEU A 24 -1.42 -8.66 7.04
C LEU A 24 -2.10 -7.76 6.01
N SER A 25 -1.98 -6.45 6.25
CA SER A 25 -2.36 -5.40 5.32
C SER A 25 -1.34 -4.27 5.43
N HIS A 26 -1.27 -3.45 4.39
CA HIS A 26 -0.34 -2.34 4.28
C HIS A 26 -1.10 -1.02 4.17
N PHE A 27 -0.37 0.07 4.36
CA PHE A 27 -0.91 1.40 4.20
C PHE A 27 0.08 2.25 3.41
N PHE A 28 -0.41 2.89 2.35
CA PHE A 28 0.38 3.78 1.51
C PHE A 28 -0.20 5.18 1.42
N ASN A 29 0.68 6.14 1.21
CA ASN A 29 0.35 7.47 0.73
C ASN A 29 0.18 7.49 -0.80
N ALA A 30 -0.78 8.25 -1.32
CA ALA A 30 -0.91 8.64 -2.74
C ALA A 30 -0.50 10.09 -2.93
N HIS A 31 0.58 10.34 -3.68
CA HIS A 31 1.15 11.66 -3.90
C HIS A 31 0.91 12.18 -5.34
N LEU A 32 1.33 13.42 -5.59
CA LEU A 32 1.16 14.12 -6.87
C LEU A 32 1.92 13.54 -8.07
N ASP A 33 2.96 12.72 -7.87
CA ASP A 33 3.60 12.03 -9.01
C ASP A 33 2.71 10.88 -9.48
N PHE A 34 1.79 11.22 -10.38
CA PHE A 34 0.68 10.37 -10.75
C PHE A 34 1.11 8.98 -11.26
N PHE A 35 2.11 8.93 -12.14
CA PHE A 35 2.55 7.66 -12.72
C PHE A 35 3.47 6.88 -11.79
N GLU A 36 4.34 7.57 -11.04
CA GLU A 36 5.21 6.91 -10.07
C GLU A 36 4.39 6.23 -8.98
N GLU A 37 3.31 6.85 -8.52
CA GLU A 37 2.40 6.26 -7.54
C GLU A 37 1.75 4.97 -8.07
N ILE A 38 1.20 4.99 -9.28
CA ILE A 38 0.64 3.79 -9.93
C ILE A 38 1.72 2.69 -10.04
N ALA A 39 2.92 3.06 -10.45
CA ALA A 39 4.04 2.13 -10.59
C ALA A 39 4.46 1.53 -9.24
N LYS A 40 4.54 2.36 -8.19
CA LYS A 40 4.87 1.96 -6.81
C LYS A 40 3.96 0.86 -6.32
N TYR A 41 2.64 1.04 -6.42
CA TYR A 41 1.67 0.03 -5.94
C TYR A 41 1.81 -1.30 -6.67
N ARG A 42 1.97 -1.25 -8.00
CA ARG A 42 2.12 -2.44 -8.84
C ARG A 42 3.45 -3.16 -8.56
N ALA A 43 4.53 -2.40 -8.39
CA ALA A 43 5.84 -2.92 -8.06
C ALA A 43 5.86 -3.55 -6.66
N ALA A 44 5.29 -2.88 -5.66
CA ALA A 44 5.21 -3.34 -4.28
C ALA A 44 4.54 -4.72 -4.19
N ARG A 45 3.37 -4.90 -4.83
CA ARG A 45 2.68 -6.21 -4.89
C ARG A 45 3.57 -7.31 -5.45
N ARG A 46 4.28 -7.02 -6.55
CA ARG A 46 5.17 -8.01 -7.20
C ARG A 46 6.39 -8.34 -6.34
N ILE A 47 6.96 -7.34 -5.65
CA ILE A 47 8.09 -7.54 -4.73
C ILE A 47 7.67 -8.39 -3.52
N TRP A 48 6.52 -8.06 -2.92
CA TRP A 48 5.95 -8.80 -1.79
C TRP A 48 5.68 -10.25 -2.16
N ALA A 49 4.88 -10.50 -3.21
CA ALA A 49 4.50 -11.85 -3.61
C ALA A 49 5.72 -12.72 -3.93
N ARG A 50 6.76 -12.14 -4.56
CA ARG A 50 8.01 -12.83 -4.84
C ARG A 50 8.74 -13.24 -3.57
N HIS A 51 8.91 -12.33 -2.62
CA HIS A 51 9.56 -12.63 -1.33
C HIS A 51 8.80 -13.69 -0.53
N MET A 52 7.47 -13.58 -0.45
CA MET A 52 6.63 -14.56 0.26
C MET A 52 6.80 -15.97 -0.31
N ARG A 53 6.85 -16.11 -1.65
CA ARG A 53 7.06 -17.41 -2.32
C ARG A 53 8.49 -17.91 -2.21
N GLU A 54 9.46 -17.07 -2.52
CA GLU A 54 10.83 -17.51 -2.78
C GLU A 54 11.66 -17.57 -1.50
N LYS A 55 11.52 -16.58 -0.60
CA LYS A 55 12.27 -16.52 0.65
C LYS A 55 11.56 -17.30 1.76
N TYR A 56 10.29 -16.99 2.01
CA TYR A 56 9.53 -17.57 3.13
C TYR A 56 8.79 -18.86 2.78
N LYS A 57 8.83 -19.30 1.52
CA LYS A 57 8.23 -20.55 1.04
C LYS A 57 6.74 -20.70 1.38
N ALA A 58 6.03 -19.57 1.51
CA ALA A 58 4.59 -19.54 1.78
C ALA A 58 3.85 -20.30 0.67
N LYS A 59 3.00 -21.26 1.04
CA LYS A 59 2.29 -22.15 0.11
C LYS A 59 0.89 -21.64 -0.20
N ASN A 60 0.27 -20.91 0.72
CA ASN A 60 -1.06 -20.36 0.53
C ASN A 60 -1.00 -19.11 -0.38
N PRO A 61 -1.69 -19.11 -1.54
CA PRO A 61 -1.71 -17.93 -2.43
C PRO A 61 -2.21 -16.66 -1.76
N ARG A 62 -3.04 -16.77 -0.71
CA ARG A 62 -3.53 -15.62 0.07
C ARG A 62 -2.41 -14.92 0.84
N SER A 63 -1.36 -15.64 1.23
CA SER A 63 -0.18 -15.08 1.90
C SER A 63 0.67 -14.21 0.97
N TRP A 64 0.51 -14.37 -0.34
CA TRP A 64 1.24 -13.59 -1.34
C TRP A 64 0.53 -12.28 -1.69
N LEU A 65 -0.71 -12.09 -1.20
CA LEU A 65 -1.48 -10.88 -1.45
C LEU A 65 -0.95 -9.73 -0.59
N MET A 66 -0.56 -8.64 -1.26
CA MET A 66 -0.30 -7.37 -0.58
C MET A 66 -1.56 -6.51 -0.68
N ARG A 67 -2.47 -6.70 0.27
CA ARG A 67 -3.65 -5.85 0.43
C ARG A 67 -3.24 -4.54 1.08
N PHE A 68 -3.75 -3.42 0.59
CA PHE A 68 -3.40 -2.12 1.14
C PHE A 68 -4.56 -1.12 1.14
N HIS A 69 -4.56 -0.29 2.19
CA HIS A 69 -5.26 0.98 2.25
C HIS A 69 -4.39 2.06 1.61
N THR A 70 -5.02 3.09 1.04
CA THR A 70 -4.34 4.28 0.53
C THR A 70 -4.98 5.54 1.09
N GLN A 71 -4.19 6.55 1.40
CA GLN A 71 -4.65 7.90 1.72
C GLN A 71 -3.96 8.90 0.81
N THR A 72 -4.70 9.89 0.31
CA THR A 72 -4.15 11.03 -0.46
C THR A 72 -3.20 11.87 0.40
N ALA A 73 -2.27 12.60 -0.20
CA ALA A 73 -1.16 13.19 0.54
C ALA A 73 -1.59 14.48 1.27
N GLY A 74 -1.70 14.42 2.60
CA GLY A 74 -2.00 15.63 3.39
C GLY A 74 -0.94 16.72 3.22
N CYS A 75 0.33 16.33 3.04
CA CYS A 75 1.44 17.26 2.82
C CYS A 75 1.45 17.93 1.44
N SER A 76 0.64 17.47 0.47
CA SER A 76 0.54 18.11 -0.85
C SER A 76 -0.48 19.27 -0.86
N LEU A 77 -1.30 19.38 0.19
CA LEU A 77 -2.37 20.36 0.29
C LEU A 77 -1.85 21.72 0.74
N THR A 78 -2.48 22.78 0.25
CA THR A 78 -2.10 24.16 0.55
C THR A 78 -3.22 24.91 1.24
N SER A 79 -2.90 25.71 2.26
CA SER A 79 -3.86 26.63 2.89
C SER A 79 -4.27 27.77 1.96
N GLN A 80 -3.38 28.15 1.04
CA GLN A 80 -3.61 29.16 0.02
C GLN A 80 -4.37 28.52 -1.14
N GLN A 81 -5.46 29.18 -1.57
CA GLN A 81 -6.34 28.71 -2.64
C GLN A 81 -6.76 27.24 -2.41
N PRO A 82 -7.40 26.94 -1.27
CA PRO A 82 -7.68 25.57 -0.84
C PRO A 82 -8.57 24.81 -1.83
N GLU A 83 -9.36 25.48 -2.66
CA GLU A 83 -10.15 24.85 -3.72
C GLU A 83 -9.28 24.06 -4.71
N ASN A 84 -8.01 24.43 -4.88
CA ASN A 84 -7.07 23.67 -5.70
C ASN A 84 -6.78 22.28 -5.10
N ASN A 85 -6.95 22.10 -3.78
CA ASN A 85 -6.82 20.80 -3.11
C ASN A 85 -7.85 19.79 -3.58
N ILE A 86 -9.03 20.24 -4.04
CA ILE A 86 -10.04 19.34 -4.63
C ILE A 86 -9.45 18.62 -5.85
N ILE A 87 -8.76 19.36 -6.73
CA ILE A 87 -8.11 18.79 -7.91
C ILE A 87 -6.89 17.94 -7.53
N ARG A 88 -6.07 18.39 -6.57
CA ARG A 88 -4.93 17.59 -6.07
C ARG A 88 -5.38 16.22 -5.56
N THR A 89 -6.34 16.23 -4.62
CA THR A 89 -6.93 15.02 -4.05
C THR A 89 -7.58 14.16 -5.14
N ALA A 90 -8.25 14.74 -6.14
CA ALA A 90 -8.83 13.98 -7.25
C ALA A 90 -7.78 13.21 -8.07
N TYR A 91 -6.64 13.84 -8.39
CA TYR A 91 -5.54 13.17 -9.11
C TYR A 91 -4.86 12.09 -8.26
N GLU A 92 -4.63 12.35 -6.98
CA GLU A 92 -4.07 11.37 -6.04
C GLU A 92 -5.01 10.18 -5.82
N ALA A 93 -6.31 10.43 -5.72
CA ALA A 93 -7.33 9.40 -5.62
C ALA A 93 -7.36 8.52 -6.88
N LEU A 94 -7.28 9.14 -8.06
CA LEU A 94 -7.25 8.41 -9.32
C LEU A 94 -5.99 7.54 -9.44
N SER A 95 -4.82 8.02 -9.00
CA SER A 95 -3.59 7.22 -8.99
C SER A 95 -3.70 6.01 -8.05
N ALA A 96 -4.35 6.17 -6.89
CA ALA A 96 -4.63 5.06 -5.98
C ALA A 96 -5.59 4.01 -6.57
N VAL A 97 -6.64 4.45 -7.28
CA VAL A 97 -7.60 3.57 -7.96
C VAL A 97 -6.91 2.80 -9.09
N LEU A 98 -6.20 3.47 -9.99
CA LEU A 98 -5.43 2.83 -11.07
C LEU A 98 -4.29 1.96 -10.52
N GLY A 99 -3.78 2.32 -9.35
CA GLY A 99 -2.84 1.55 -8.55
C GLY A 99 -3.43 0.27 -7.96
N GLY A 100 -4.75 0.11 -7.92
CA GLY A 100 -5.44 -1.07 -7.42
C GLY A 100 -5.50 -1.18 -5.90
N THR A 101 -5.78 -0.07 -5.20
CA THR A 101 -6.01 -0.04 -3.75
C THR A 101 -7.25 -0.84 -3.34
N GLN A 102 -7.29 -1.37 -2.11
CA GLN A 102 -8.45 -2.09 -1.56
C GLN A 102 -9.40 -1.17 -0.80
N SER A 103 -8.88 -0.06 -0.26
CA SER A 103 -9.67 1.00 0.35
C SER A 103 -8.95 2.33 0.18
N LEU A 104 -9.69 3.43 0.21
CA LEU A 104 -9.16 4.77 -0.08
C LEU A 104 -9.72 5.79 0.90
N HIS A 105 -8.84 6.62 1.44
CA HIS A 105 -9.18 7.85 2.14
C HIS A 105 -8.78 9.04 1.27
N THR A 106 -9.74 9.93 1.02
CA THR A 106 -9.51 11.21 0.33
C THR A 106 -9.57 12.32 1.36
N ASN A 107 -8.50 13.10 1.47
CA ASN A 107 -8.48 14.27 2.33
C ASN A 107 -9.52 15.29 1.85
N SER A 108 -10.01 16.10 2.78
CA SER A 108 -10.87 17.22 2.47
C SER A 108 -10.09 18.35 1.77
N MET A 109 -10.84 19.37 1.37
CA MET A 109 -10.29 20.59 0.75
C MET A 109 -9.46 21.43 1.72
N ASP A 110 -9.86 21.47 2.99
CA ASP A 110 -9.41 22.41 4.04
C ASP A 110 -8.28 21.87 4.93
#